data_AF-A0A2E5RCL3-F1
#
_entry.id   AF-A0A2E5RCL3-F1
#
_cell.length_a   1.000
_cell.length_b   1.000
_cell.length_c   1.000
_cell.angle_alpha   90.00
_cell.angle_beta   90.00
_cell.angle_gamma   90.00
#
_symmetry.space_group_name_H-M   'P 1'
#
loop_
_entity.id
_entity.type
_entity.pdbx_description
1 polymer ?
#
loop_
_entity_poly.entity_id
_entity_poly.type
_entity_poly.pdbx_seq_one_letter_code
_entity_poly.pdbx_strand_id
1 'polypeptide(L)'
;MPPINWRFSMARWDVLIVAILLTPFLFSIGGETLHNLENSAFTSARDDYCEDTYDDDEQGCNADSQCEWDDDECDDRDDSDSSDSSDSSDSSDSSDSSDSSDSSDSSDSSDSSEGNSNGGNNGGGGGTVPQDNDNDGINDDIDDDDDNDGVKDTNDAFPLDSSEWSDNDDDGIGDNADLDDDNDNVTDEFDAYPFDENEQFNFDGDSLGDNADDDDDNDGVPDVSDAFPYDSSEYIDSDNDGIGNNQDDDDDNDGMSDFNDDFPLDSCANLDSDGDGMPDTLIAGCVTNLIEDNDDDNDGINDVDDDELDSDIVIVRDYDRDGIPDDEDPDDDNDGLVDELDAFPKNQSEQYNFDNDTFGDFYDPDDDNDGVNDISDAFPFDSTEWSDYDRDGIGDNEDDDDDNDMILDSDDDFPFNPNLNSDWDGDGQDDRYDLDDDGDGVLDSRDAFPFNSTESLDTDGDGIGDNRDNDDDNDGFIDLIDSRPKTSGQNDEIDISPTNSQLDNGGSLTIGPTFLFVLVFISSLATLGFSFFRKKNNLIIENEQIGEVK
;
A
#
# COMPACT_ATOMS: atom_id res chain seq x y z
N MET A 1 -72.40 32.26 -14.04
CA MET A 1 -72.53 33.45 -13.16
C MET A 1 -71.56 33.27 -12.01
N PRO A 2 -70.88 34.32 -11.52
CA PRO A 2 -70.31 35.45 -12.26
C PRO A 2 -68.77 35.61 -12.00
N PRO A 3 -68.04 36.44 -12.79
CA PRO A 3 -66.58 36.61 -12.68
C PRO A 3 -66.12 38.01 -12.22
N ILE A 4 -64.98 38.10 -11.53
CA ILE A 4 -64.15 39.32 -11.23
C ILE A 4 -62.71 38.80 -10.94
N ASN A 5 -61.58 39.13 -11.58
CA ASN A 5 -61.21 39.92 -12.78
C ASN A 5 -61.13 41.47 -12.67
N TRP A 6 -60.03 42.05 -13.22
CA TRP A 6 -59.68 43.47 -13.41
C TRP A 6 -59.22 44.27 -12.15
N ARG A 7 -58.23 45.20 -12.17
CA ARG A 7 -57.47 45.85 -13.28
C ARG A 7 -56.22 46.66 -12.82
N PHE A 8 -55.19 46.69 -13.67
CA PHE A 8 -54.17 47.77 -13.92
C PHE A 8 -53.34 48.31 -12.72
N SER A 9 -52.12 48.86 -12.90
CA SER A 9 -51.61 49.62 -14.06
C SER A 9 -50.07 49.56 -14.26
N MET A 10 -49.71 49.85 -15.51
CA MET A 10 -48.42 50.25 -16.13
C MET A 10 -47.41 51.02 -15.23
N ALA A 11 -46.10 51.04 -15.53
CA ALA A 11 -45.47 51.06 -16.87
C ALA A 11 -44.02 50.51 -16.96
N ARG A 12 -43.64 50.07 -18.18
CA ARG A 12 -42.25 49.94 -18.68
C ARG A 12 -41.95 51.11 -19.64
N TRP A 13 -40.75 51.67 -19.55
CA TRP A 13 -39.92 52.36 -20.59
C TRP A 13 -38.48 52.30 -20.00
N ASP A 14 -37.38 51.95 -20.66
CA ASP A 14 -37.08 51.50 -22.03
C ASP A 14 -35.82 50.62 -22.05
N VAL A 15 -35.73 49.65 -22.97
CA VAL A 15 -34.45 49.17 -23.52
C VAL A 15 -34.66 48.88 -25.00
N LEU A 16 -33.87 49.53 -25.87
CA LEU A 16 -33.89 49.36 -27.32
C LEU A 16 -32.56 48.75 -27.79
N ILE A 17 -32.62 47.67 -28.56
CA ILE A 17 -31.48 46.98 -29.17
C ILE A 17 -31.30 47.44 -30.63
N VAL A 18 -30.05 47.74 -31.05
CA VAL A 18 -29.43 47.53 -32.40
C VAL A 18 -27.90 47.69 -32.18
N ALA A 19 -27.05 46.64 -32.10
CA ALA A 19 -26.54 45.71 -33.13
C ALA A 19 -25.45 46.27 -34.08
N ILE A 20 -24.33 45.53 -34.28
CA ILE A 20 -23.69 45.15 -35.58
C ILE A 20 -22.25 44.57 -35.44
N LEU A 21 -22.06 43.32 -35.90
CA LEU A 21 -20.90 42.64 -36.57
C LEU A 21 -19.45 42.87 -36.04
N LEU A 22 -18.62 41.83 -35.87
CA LEU A 22 -18.10 40.95 -36.94
C LEU A 22 -17.49 39.62 -36.40
N THR A 23 -17.72 38.52 -37.12
CA THR A 23 -16.79 37.38 -37.22
C THR A 23 -16.33 37.23 -38.68
N PRO A 24 -15.21 36.56 -38.94
CA PRO A 24 -15.31 35.29 -39.69
C PRO A 24 -14.26 34.24 -39.33
N PHE A 25 -14.62 32.95 -39.33
CA PHE A 25 -14.24 32.01 -40.39
C PHE A 25 -15.01 30.67 -40.26
N LEU A 26 -15.03 29.87 -41.32
CA LEU A 26 -15.74 28.59 -41.46
C LEU A 26 -14.85 27.59 -42.22
N PHE A 27 -15.09 26.29 -42.00
CA PHE A 27 -14.56 25.05 -42.61
C PHE A 27 -13.89 24.14 -41.54
N SER A 28 -14.02 22.81 -41.55
CA SER A 28 -14.86 21.92 -42.37
C SER A 28 -15.18 20.62 -41.63
N ILE A 29 -16.28 19.97 -42.02
CA ILE A 29 -16.72 18.61 -41.65
C ILE A 29 -15.69 17.50 -41.87
N GLY A 30 -15.73 16.49 -41.00
CA GLY A 30 -15.14 15.16 -41.13
C GLY A 30 -15.24 14.46 -39.77
N GLY A 31 -15.80 13.25 -39.70
CA GLY A 31 -15.93 12.51 -38.45
C GLY A 31 -15.66 11.03 -38.66
N GLU A 32 -15.03 10.40 -37.68
CA GLU A 32 -14.84 8.96 -37.53
C GLU A 32 -15.08 8.58 -36.05
N THR A 33 -15.13 7.28 -35.75
CA THR A 33 -15.63 6.72 -34.49
C THR A 33 -14.59 5.83 -33.81
N LEU A 34 -14.64 5.85 -32.46
CA LEU A 34 -14.20 4.82 -31.52
C LEU A 34 -12.71 4.68 -31.13
N HIS A 35 -12.57 4.33 -29.85
CA HIS A 35 -11.46 3.77 -29.06
C HIS A 35 -10.36 4.65 -28.44
N ASN A 36 -10.18 4.34 -27.14
CA ASN A 36 -9.07 4.48 -26.18
C ASN A 36 -8.56 5.87 -25.72
N LEU A 37 -8.42 5.95 -24.39
CA LEU A 37 -7.49 6.67 -23.49
C LEU A 37 -8.12 6.46 -22.08
N GLU A 38 -7.65 5.56 -21.20
CA GLU A 38 -6.35 5.46 -20.48
C GLU A 38 -6.34 6.19 -19.12
N ASN A 39 -5.58 5.61 -18.18
CA ASN A 39 -5.19 6.06 -16.83
C ASN A 39 -6.28 6.02 -15.74
N SER A 40 -5.99 5.68 -14.49
CA SER A 40 -4.73 5.23 -13.81
C SER A 40 -5.13 4.37 -12.60
N ALA A 41 -4.48 3.25 -12.30
CA ALA A 41 -3.30 3.17 -11.43
C ALA A 41 -3.46 4.03 -10.15
N PHE A 42 -3.66 3.34 -9.02
CA PHE A 42 -3.40 3.85 -7.67
C PHE A 42 -2.78 2.68 -6.90
N THR A 43 -1.54 2.88 -6.48
CA THR A 43 -0.74 1.96 -5.68
C THR A 43 -0.90 2.33 -4.21
N SER A 44 -1.01 1.35 -3.32
CA SER A 44 -0.78 1.51 -1.89
C SER A 44 0.34 0.55 -1.51
N ALA A 45 1.48 1.10 -1.09
CA ALA A 45 2.59 0.32 -0.59
C ALA A 45 2.20 -0.36 0.73
N ARG A 46 2.73 -1.57 0.96
CA ARG A 46 2.82 -2.16 2.29
C ARG A 46 4.08 -1.57 2.94
N ASP A 47 3.92 -0.82 4.02
CA ASP A 47 5.06 -0.43 4.86
C ASP A 47 5.42 -1.61 5.77
N ASP A 48 6.63 -2.14 5.59
CA ASP A 48 7.17 -3.25 6.37
C ASP A 48 7.96 -2.69 7.57
N TYR A 49 7.48 -2.95 8.80
CA TYR A 49 8.08 -2.43 10.03
C TYR A 49 8.43 -3.56 11.01
N CYS A 50 9.69 -4.00 10.96
CA CYS A 50 10.29 -4.83 12.00
C CYS A 50 10.88 -3.97 13.13
N GLU A 51 10.24 -3.91 14.30
CA GLU A 51 10.92 -3.53 15.55
C GLU A 51 10.81 -4.62 16.64
N ASP A 52 11.96 -5.17 17.02
CA ASP A 52 12.17 -5.98 18.23
C ASP A 52 11.97 -5.13 19.49
N THR A 53 10.98 -5.44 20.35
CA THR A 53 11.05 -5.09 21.78
C THR A 53 10.59 -6.22 22.72
N TYR A 54 11.49 -6.61 23.62
CA TYR A 54 11.20 -7.44 24.79
C TYR A 54 10.82 -6.57 26.00
N ASP A 55 9.76 -6.91 26.75
CA ASP A 55 9.87 -7.29 28.18
C ASP A 55 8.51 -7.67 28.82
N ASP A 56 8.45 -8.90 29.36
CA ASP A 56 7.72 -9.41 30.54
C ASP A 56 6.48 -8.67 31.13
N ASP A 57 5.36 -9.39 31.34
CA ASP A 57 5.09 -9.90 32.71
C ASP A 57 4.02 -11.04 32.87
N GLU A 58 4.38 -11.98 33.75
CA GLU A 58 3.50 -12.78 34.64
C GLU A 58 2.42 -13.77 34.11
N GLN A 59 2.83 -15.04 33.84
CA GLN A 59 2.49 -16.17 34.75
C GLN A 59 3.17 -17.53 34.44
N GLY A 60 3.97 -18.03 35.40
CA GLY A 60 3.83 -19.43 35.82
C GLY A 60 4.95 -20.45 35.55
N CYS A 61 6.12 -20.31 36.20
CA CYS A 61 6.91 -21.49 36.56
C CYS A 61 7.58 -21.41 37.93
N ASN A 62 7.11 -22.22 38.89
CA ASN A 62 7.71 -22.32 40.23
C ASN A 62 8.77 -23.42 40.28
N ALA A 63 10.02 -22.99 40.52
CA ALA A 63 11.11 -23.75 41.16
C ALA A 63 11.59 -25.06 40.50
N ASP A 64 12.79 -25.00 39.90
CA ASP A 64 13.95 -25.60 40.58
C ASP A 64 15.26 -24.83 40.31
N SER A 65 16.34 -25.21 40.98
CA SER A 65 17.57 -24.41 41.11
C SER A 65 18.62 -24.58 40.00
N GLN A 66 19.39 -23.49 39.78
CA GLN A 66 20.73 -23.37 39.15
C GLN A 66 20.78 -22.99 37.65
N CYS A 67 21.12 -21.71 37.40
CA CYS A 67 22.31 -21.32 36.65
C CYS A 67 22.83 -19.96 37.16
N GLU A 68 24.15 -19.80 37.19
CA GLU A 68 24.91 -18.54 37.37
C GLU A 68 25.81 -18.40 36.13
N TRP A 69 26.53 -17.28 36.01
CA TRP A 69 27.62 -16.96 35.05
C TRP A 69 27.09 -16.49 33.68
N ASP A 70 27.13 -15.21 33.35
CA ASP A 70 28.25 -14.23 33.28
C ASP A 70 29.13 -14.43 32.02
N ASP A 71 28.98 -13.47 31.10
CA ASP A 71 30.01 -12.68 30.41
C ASP A 71 31.10 -13.32 29.49
N ASP A 72 31.13 -12.72 28.28
CA ASP A 72 32.30 -12.28 27.49
C ASP A 72 33.16 -13.25 26.65
N GLU A 73 33.29 -12.82 25.37
CA GLU A 73 34.45 -12.90 24.45
C GLU A 73 35.17 -14.23 24.21
N CYS A 74 35.29 -14.63 22.93
CA CYS A 74 36.59 -14.63 22.22
C CYS A 74 36.49 -15.15 20.77
N ASP A 75 36.84 -14.27 19.83
CA ASP A 75 37.84 -14.45 18.75
C ASP A 75 38.10 -15.84 18.13
N ASP A 76 38.00 -15.85 16.80
CA ASP A 76 38.99 -16.36 15.84
C ASP A 76 39.86 -17.56 16.22
N ARG A 77 39.70 -18.64 15.44
CA ARG A 77 40.85 -19.48 15.09
C ARG A 77 40.67 -20.34 13.83
N ASP A 78 41.20 -19.83 12.72
CA ASP A 78 41.96 -20.68 11.80
C ASP A 78 43.14 -21.33 12.56
N ASP A 79 43.24 -22.66 12.51
CA ASP A 79 44.47 -23.33 12.06
C ASP A 79 44.28 -24.86 11.97
N SER A 80 44.74 -25.44 10.87
CA SER A 80 44.77 -26.90 10.66
C SER A 80 45.83 -27.61 11.51
N ASP A 81 45.53 -28.79 12.09
CA ASP A 81 46.36 -29.99 11.87
C ASP A 81 45.70 -31.32 12.30
N SER A 82 46.19 -32.39 11.69
CA SER A 82 45.84 -33.80 11.75
C SER A 82 45.93 -34.53 13.12
N SER A 83 45.07 -35.53 13.37
CA SER A 83 45.42 -36.97 13.22
C SER A 83 44.50 -38.01 13.94
N ASP A 84 44.31 -39.16 13.26
CA ASP A 84 44.15 -40.54 13.77
C ASP A 84 42.89 -41.02 14.56
N SER A 85 41.94 -41.58 13.79
CA SER A 85 41.60 -43.03 13.75
C SER A 85 40.55 -43.65 14.69
N SER A 86 39.45 -44.17 14.08
CA SER A 86 39.09 -45.61 14.13
C SER A 86 37.90 -45.99 13.22
N ASP A 87 38.13 -46.95 12.31
CA ASP A 87 37.30 -48.13 11.94
C ASP A 87 35.81 -48.14 12.39
N SER A 88 34.77 -48.47 11.60
CA SER A 88 34.57 -49.32 10.38
C SER A 88 33.23 -48.90 9.71
N SER A 89 32.80 -49.28 8.49
CA SER A 89 33.00 -50.53 7.71
C SER A 89 32.63 -50.41 6.21
N ASP A 90 33.28 -51.24 5.39
CA ASP A 90 33.17 -51.43 3.92
C ASP A 90 31.77 -51.55 3.29
N SER A 91 31.63 -51.02 2.05
CA SER A 91 31.34 -51.71 0.76
C SER A 91 30.75 -50.72 -0.27
N SER A 92 31.08 -50.64 -1.57
CA SER A 92 32.14 -51.21 -2.45
C SER A 92 32.08 -50.43 -3.79
N ASP A 93 33.19 -49.88 -4.33
CA ASP A 93 33.96 -50.45 -5.46
C ASP A 93 33.14 -50.65 -6.78
N SER A 94 33.47 -50.15 -7.99
CA SER A 94 34.66 -49.50 -8.60
C SER A 94 34.19 -48.72 -9.88
N SER A 95 34.98 -48.04 -10.73
CA SER A 95 36.45 -47.95 -10.96
C SER A 95 36.85 -46.75 -11.85
N ASP A 96 37.96 -46.10 -11.49
CA ASP A 96 39.01 -45.47 -12.34
C ASP A 96 38.76 -45.18 -13.83
N SER A 97 39.14 -43.96 -14.24
CA SER A 97 40.39 -43.77 -15.03
C SER A 97 40.93 -42.32 -14.96
N SER A 98 42.18 -42.19 -14.56
CA SER A 98 43.03 -41.00 -14.74
C SER A 98 43.21 -40.67 -16.25
N ASP A 99 43.67 -39.49 -16.69
CA ASP A 99 44.94 -38.86 -16.27
C ASP A 99 45.20 -37.52 -16.98
N SER A 100 45.99 -36.67 -16.33
CA SER A 100 47.01 -35.78 -16.93
C SER A 100 46.62 -34.69 -17.97
N SER A 101 46.66 -33.45 -17.47
CA SER A 101 47.61 -32.38 -17.86
C SER A 101 47.45 -31.58 -19.16
N ASP A 102 47.72 -30.29 -18.96
CA ASP A 102 48.63 -29.43 -19.73
C ASP A 102 48.06 -28.49 -20.82
N SER A 103 48.29 -27.20 -20.53
CA SER A 103 48.87 -26.22 -21.46
C SER A 103 48.02 -25.67 -22.62
N SER A 104 47.45 -24.48 -22.33
CA SER A 104 47.79 -23.21 -22.99
C SER A 104 47.39 -22.91 -24.44
N ASP A 105 47.28 -21.59 -24.65
CA ASP A 105 47.43 -20.84 -25.89
C ASP A 105 46.24 -20.71 -26.86
N SER A 106 45.75 -19.46 -26.90
CA SER A 106 45.56 -18.68 -28.14
C SER A 106 44.36 -19.03 -29.04
N SER A 107 43.65 -18.07 -29.64
CA SER A 107 43.74 -16.60 -29.56
C SER A 107 42.62 -15.99 -30.43
N ASP A 108 42.03 -14.89 -29.96
CA ASP A 108 41.87 -13.62 -30.70
C ASP A 108 41.27 -13.64 -32.13
N SER A 109 40.22 -12.83 -32.34
CA SER A 109 39.81 -12.36 -33.67
C SER A 109 39.19 -10.96 -33.62
N SER A 110 40.07 -9.96 -33.44
CA SER A 110 40.30 -8.89 -34.43
C SER A 110 39.08 -8.07 -34.92
N ASP A 111 38.97 -6.81 -34.52
CA ASP A 111 39.55 -5.62 -35.20
C ASP A 111 38.75 -5.10 -36.42
N SER A 112 38.32 -3.83 -36.36
CA SER A 112 38.68 -2.85 -37.41
C SER A 112 38.34 -1.39 -37.07
N SER A 113 39.36 -0.55 -36.91
CA SER A 113 39.47 0.66 -37.77
C SER A 113 40.85 1.34 -37.78
N GLU A 114 41.34 1.55 -39.02
CA GLU A 114 42.61 2.15 -39.42
C GLU A 114 42.71 3.65 -39.00
N GLY A 115 43.87 4.29 -38.76
CA GLY A 115 45.28 3.89 -38.85
C GLY A 115 46.18 5.01 -39.44
N ASN A 116 47.35 5.31 -38.84
CA ASN A 116 48.47 5.98 -39.53
C ASN A 116 49.81 5.82 -38.78
N SER A 117 50.92 5.68 -39.52
CA SER A 117 52.24 5.37 -38.95
C SER A 117 53.31 6.46 -39.14
N ASN A 118 53.79 6.95 -37.99
CA ASN A 118 55.19 7.25 -37.64
C ASN A 118 55.89 8.50 -38.23
N GLY A 119 56.51 9.32 -37.36
CA GLY A 119 57.09 10.61 -37.75
C GLY A 119 58.08 11.34 -36.81
N GLY A 120 58.52 10.76 -35.68
CA GLY A 120 59.81 11.13 -35.04
C GLY A 120 59.89 12.18 -33.92
N ASN A 121 60.60 11.76 -32.85
CA ASN A 121 61.44 12.51 -31.90
C ASN A 121 60.89 13.59 -30.96
N ASN A 122 61.34 13.45 -29.70
CA ASN A 122 61.43 14.42 -28.59
C ASN A 122 60.16 14.73 -27.76
N GLY A 123 60.10 14.10 -26.59
CA GLY A 123 60.00 14.85 -25.33
C GLY A 123 58.59 15.14 -24.82
N GLY A 124 58.11 14.27 -23.95
CA GLY A 124 56.92 14.46 -23.11
C GLY A 124 56.66 13.16 -22.39
N GLY A 125 56.60 13.18 -21.05
CA GLY A 125 56.06 12.06 -20.31
C GLY A 125 54.54 12.10 -20.45
N GLY A 126 53.95 11.05 -20.97
CA GLY A 126 52.56 10.71 -20.76
C GLY A 126 52.56 9.38 -20.04
N GLY A 127 52.38 9.38 -18.72
CA GLY A 127 51.66 8.26 -18.14
C GLY A 127 50.23 8.37 -18.65
N THR A 128 49.60 7.22 -18.86
CA THR A 128 48.18 7.13 -18.50
C THR A 128 48.05 7.66 -17.07
N VAL A 129 47.00 8.44 -16.80
CA VAL A 129 46.54 8.53 -15.42
C VAL A 129 46.17 7.09 -15.06
N PRO A 130 46.60 6.54 -13.92
CA PRO A 130 45.99 5.31 -13.45
C PRO A 130 44.48 5.50 -13.41
N GLN A 131 43.75 4.47 -13.81
CA GLN A 131 42.32 4.41 -13.55
C GLN A 131 42.17 3.97 -12.09
N ASP A 132 41.23 4.57 -11.38
CA ASP A 132 41.09 4.62 -9.92
C ASP A 132 39.60 4.96 -9.75
N ASN A 133 38.75 3.95 -9.89
CA ASN A 133 37.31 4.10 -10.16
C ASN A 133 36.55 4.57 -8.90
N ASP A 134 36.78 3.91 -7.77
CA ASP A 134 36.34 4.31 -6.43
C ASP A 134 36.99 5.61 -5.87
N ASN A 135 38.21 5.94 -6.31
CA ASN A 135 39.08 7.00 -5.80
C ASN A 135 39.68 6.73 -4.39
N ASP A 136 39.87 5.48 -3.97
CA ASP A 136 40.56 5.13 -2.71
C ASP A 136 42.07 5.47 -2.75
N GLY A 137 42.65 5.49 -3.96
CA GLY A 137 44.05 5.82 -4.23
C GLY A 137 44.99 4.61 -4.42
N ILE A 138 44.44 3.41 -4.54
CA ILE A 138 44.98 2.28 -5.30
C ILE A 138 44.70 2.58 -6.79
N ASN A 139 44.65 1.60 -7.68
CA ASN A 139 44.33 1.81 -9.10
C ASN A 139 43.93 0.45 -9.67
N ASP A 140 42.91 0.42 -10.53
CA ASP A 140 42.20 -0.76 -11.04
C ASP A 140 43.12 -1.95 -11.43
N ASP A 141 44.27 -1.66 -12.06
CA ASP A 141 45.31 -2.65 -12.42
C ASP A 141 45.87 -3.49 -11.22
N ILE A 142 45.58 -3.11 -9.96
CA ILE A 142 46.15 -3.63 -8.71
C ILE A 142 45.12 -3.70 -7.58
N ASP A 143 43.88 -3.23 -7.76
CA ASP A 143 42.85 -3.50 -6.75
C ASP A 143 42.40 -4.96 -6.79
N ASP A 144 41.65 -5.36 -5.76
CA ASP A 144 40.90 -6.62 -5.71
C ASP A 144 39.37 -6.35 -5.69
N ASP A 145 38.96 -5.07 -5.72
CA ASP A 145 37.62 -4.50 -5.51
C ASP A 145 37.64 -3.07 -6.09
N ASP A 146 37.42 -2.95 -7.41
CA ASP A 146 37.69 -1.75 -8.23
C ASP A 146 36.72 -0.56 -7.94
N ASP A 147 35.53 -0.80 -7.38
CA ASP A 147 34.52 0.23 -7.07
C ASP A 147 34.13 0.35 -5.58
N ASN A 148 34.65 -0.54 -4.73
CA ASN A 148 34.56 -0.52 -3.26
C ASN A 148 33.13 -0.74 -2.71
N ASP A 149 32.29 -1.51 -3.42
CA ASP A 149 31.00 -1.99 -2.92
C ASP A 149 31.15 -3.13 -1.87
N GLY A 150 32.30 -3.82 -1.87
CA GLY A 150 32.65 -4.91 -0.95
C GLY A 150 32.62 -6.31 -1.56
N VAL A 151 32.18 -6.45 -2.80
CA VAL A 151 32.36 -7.63 -3.66
C VAL A 151 33.70 -7.45 -4.40
N LYS A 152 34.29 -8.56 -4.86
CA LYS A 152 35.58 -8.54 -5.54
C LYS A 152 35.38 -8.69 -7.03
N ASP A 153 36.15 -8.01 -7.87
CA ASP A 153 36.09 -8.09 -9.35
C ASP A 153 36.10 -9.52 -9.93
N THR A 154 36.62 -10.50 -9.17
CA THR A 154 36.65 -11.90 -9.57
C THR A 154 35.36 -12.68 -9.36
N ASN A 155 34.43 -12.14 -8.57
CA ASN A 155 33.14 -12.70 -8.15
C ASN A 155 31.97 -11.75 -8.46
N ASP A 156 32.26 -10.59 -9.02
CA ASP A 156 31.35 -9.48 -9.29
C ASP A 156 31.03 -9.45 -10.79
N ALA A 157 29.75 -9.28 -11.12
CA ALA A 157 29.27 -9.18 -12.50
C ALA A 157 29.56 -7.80 -13.14
N PHE A 158 29.59 -6.73 -12.34
CA PHE A 158 29.81 -5.35 -12.78
C PHE A 158 30.94 -4.62 -12.01
N PRO A 159 32.22 -5.04 -12.11
CA PRO A 159 33.35 -4.53 -11.29
C PRO A 159 33.79 -3.07 -11.45
N LEU A 160 32.93 -2.18 -11.93
CA LEU A 160 33.16 -0.75 -12.05
C LEU A 160 31.91 0.07 -11.71
N ASP A 161 30.83 -0.56 -11.26
CA ASP A 161 29.54 0.04 -10.92
C ASP A 161 29.13 -0.41 -9.51
N SER A 162 29.50 0.37 -8.49
CA SER A 162 29.26 0.09 -7.07
C SER A 162 27.77 0.07 -6.65
N SER A 163 26.85 -0.03 -7.61
CA SER A 163 25.42 -0.25 -7.44
C SER A 163 25.00 -1.67 -7.84
N GLU A 164 25.84 -2.44 -8.53
CA GLU A 164 25.50 -3.73 -9.14
C GLU A 164 26.63 -4.74 -8.91
N TRP A 165 26.32 -5.94 -8.40
CA TRP A 165 27.34 -6.98 -8.15
C TRP A 165 26.97 -8.38 -8.65
N SER A 166 25.68 -8.60 -8.93
CA SER A 166 25.11 -9.85 -9.45
C SER A 166 24.39 -9.61 -10.78
N ASP A 167 24.27 -10.67 -11.57
CA ASP A 167 23.61 -10.78 -12.89
C ASP A 167 23.09 -12.21 -12.92
N ASN A 168 21.93 -12.46 -12.29
CA ASN A 168 21.47 -13.83 -11.98
C ASN A 168 21.08 -14.64 -13.24
N ASP A 169 20.64 -13.97 -14.31
CA ASP A 169 20.18 -14.57 -15.57
C ASP A 169 21.18 -14.47 -16.75
N ASP A 170 22.33 -13.81 -16.57
CA ASP A 170 23.33 -13.45 -17.60
C ASP A 170 22.79 -12.49 -18.72
N ASP A 171 21.77 -11.65 -18.47
CA ASP A 171 21.27 -10.62 -19.42
C ASP A 171 22.30 -9.48 -19.63
N GLY A 172 22.97 -9.06 -18.54
CA GLY A 172 23.89 -7.93 -18.51
C GLY A 172 23.29 -6.60 -18.04
N ILE A 173 22.12 -6.64 -17.41
CA ILE A 173 21.66 -5.70 -16.37
C ILE A 173 21.96 -6.37 -15.01
N GLY A 174 22.15 -5.60 -13.94
CA GLY A 174 22.41 -6.16 -12.61
C GLY A 174 21.17 -6.23 -11.76
N ASP A 175 21.12 -7.19 -10.83
CA ASP A 175 19.96 -7.51 -9.99
C ASP A 175 19.36 -6.29 -9.24
N ASN A 176 20.11 -5.21 -8.97
CA ASN A 176 19.54 -4.03 -8.29
C ASN A 176 18.86 -3.04 -9.27
N ALA A 177 18.98 -3.26 -10.58
CA ALA A 177 18.45 -2.42 -11.64
C ALA A 177 17.65 -3.16 -12.73
N ASP A 178 17.67 -4.49 -12.76
CA ASP A 178 16.65 -5.24 -13.47
C ASP A 178 15.30 -5.21 -12.71
N LEU A 179 14.30 -5.85 -13.28
CA LEU A 179 12.94 -5.93 -12.77
C LEU A 179 12.36 -7.35 -12.95
N ASP A 180 13.18 -8.34 -13.29
CA ASP A 180 12.84 -9.71 -13.76
C ASP A 180 14.13 -10.54 -13.64
N ASP A 181 14.66 -10.66 -12.40
CA ASP A 181 16.04 -11.09 -12.07
C ASP A 181 16.40 -12.54 -12.51
N ASP A 182 15.43 -13.37 -12.91
CA ASP A 182 15.65 -14.69 -13.51
C ASP A 182 15.10 -14.84 -14.95
N ASN A 183 14.57 -13.75 -15.52
CA ASN A 183 14.00 -13.62 -16.87
C ASN A 183 12.81 -14.56 -17.17
N ASP A 184 12.09 -15.02 -16.14
CA ASP A 184 10.95 -15.93 -16.28
C ASP A 184 9.67 -15.25 -16.83
N ASN A 185 9.67 -13.92 -16.93
CA ASN A 185 8.61 -13.01 -17.39
C ASN A 185 7.59 -12.60 -16.30
N VAL A 186 7.85 -12.88 -15.03
CA VAL A 186 7.25 -12.21 -13.86
C VAL A 186 8.28 -11.20 -13.34
N THR A 187 7.82 -10.08 -12.79
CA THR A 187 8.73 -9.06 -12.24
C THR A 187 8.89 -9.24 -10.75
N ASP A 188 10.07 -8.96 -10.18
CA ASP A 188 10.41 -9.22 -8.77
C ASP A 188 9.39 -8.67 -7.74
N GLU A 189 8.71 -7.55 -8.04
CA GLU A 189 7.60 -7.01 -7.22
C GLU A 189 6.40 -7.98 -7.05
N PHE A 190 6.26 -8.92 -7.97
CA PHE A 190 5.17 -9.90 -8.06
C PHE A 190 5.67 -11.36 -8.09
N ASP A 191 6.96 -11.60 -7.88
CA ASP A 191 7.53 -12.94 -7.81
C ASP A 191 7.86 -13.34 -6.37
N ALA A 192 7.46 -14.56 -5.98
CA ALA A 192 7.81 -15.12 -4.67
C ALA A 192 9.28 -15.60 -4.60
N TYR A 193 9.89 -15.91 -5.74
CA TYR A 193 11.26 -16.38 -5.89
C TYR A 193 11.99 -15.69 -7.05
N PRO A 194 12.29 -14.37 -6.98
CA PRO A 194 12.89 -13.61 -8.09
C PRO A 194 14.22 -14.12 -8.68
N PHE A 195 14.82 -15.18 -8.12
CA PHE A 195 16.09 -15.75 -8.54
C PHE A 195 15.99 -17.22 -9.03
N ASP A 196 14.79 -17.79 -9.21
CA ASP A 196 14.60 -19.17 -9.69
C ASP A 196 13.51 -19.27 -10.77
N GLU A 197 13.94 -19.32 -12.05
CA GLU A 197 13.13 -19.40 -13.30
C GLU A 197 12.06 -20.52 -13.37
N ASN A 198 11.87 -21.28 -12.29
CA ASN A 198 10.96 -22.40 -12.14
C ASN A 198 9.86 -22.16 -11.09
N GLU A 199 9.94 -21.12 -10.24
CA GLU A 199 9.02 -20.86 -9.14
C GLU A 199 8.57 -19.39 -9.15
N GLN A 200 7.25 -19.13 -9.21
CA GLN A 200 6.68 -17.77 -9.28
C GLN A 200 5.78 -17.42 -8.09
N PHE A 201 5.29 -18.47 -7.41
CA PHE A 201 4.22 -18.40 -6.42
C PHE A 201 4.61 -19.21 -5.19
N ASN A 202 4.05 -18.81 -4.06
CA ASN A 202 4.15 -19.46 -2.76
C ASN A 202 2.82 -19.16 -2.06
N PHE A 203 1.85 -20.05 -2.20
CA PHE A 203 0.47 -19.78 -1.78
C PHE A 203 0.32 -19.77 -0.25
N ASP A 204 0.98 -20.67 0.47
CA ASP A 204 0.88 -20.84 1.93
C ASP A 204 1.92 -20.05 2.76
N GLY A 205 2.97 -19.53 2.12
CA GLY A 205 4.07 -18.80 2.76
C GLY A 205 5.20 -19.69 3.31
N ASP A 206 5.32 -20.94 2.84
CA ASP A 206 6.35 -21.92 3.21
C ASP A 206 7.76 -21.56 2.62
N SER A 207 8.72 -22.48 2.70
CA SER A 207 10.05 -22.38 2.07
C SER A 207 10.13 -23.00 0.67
N LEU A 208 9.03 -23.52 0.13
CA LEU A 208 8.87 -24.11 -1.21
C LEU A 208 7.89 -23.27 -2.04
N GLY A 209 8.11 -23.22 -3.36
CA GLY A 209 7.16 -22.61 -4.29
C GLY A 209 6.22 -23.66 -4.88
N ASP A 210 5.08 -23.21 -5.40
CA ASP A 210 3.96 -24.04 -5.87
C ASP A 210 4.34 -25.08 -6.97
N ASN A 211 5.47 -24.96 -7.69
CA ASN A 211 5.90 -26.01 -8.63
C ASN A 211 6.79 -27.09 -7.99
N ALA A 212 7.24 -26.86 -6.76
CA ALA A 212 8.10 -27.75 -5.97
C ALA A 212 7.42 -28.35 -4.73
N ASP A 213 6.32 -27.76 -4.25
CA ASP A 213 5.46 -28.40 -3.25
C ASP A 213 4.62 -29.54 -3.87
N ASP A 214 4.02 -30.36 -2.99
CA ASP A 214 3.01 -31.38 -3.29
C ASP A 214 1.68 -31.08 -2.54
N ASP A 215 1.57 -29.97 -1.79
CA ASP A 215 0.51 -29.59 -0.82
C ASP A 215 0.39 -28.04 -0.72
N ASP A 216 0.07 -27.37 -1.84
CA ASP A 216 0.21 -25.91 -2.10
C ASP A 216 -0.46 -24.97 -1.05
N ASP A 217 -1.50 -25.41 -0.33
CA ASP A 217 -2.18 -24.64 0.73
C ASP A 217 -2.00 -25.20 2.15
N ASN A 218 -1.22 -26.27 2.28
CA ASN A 218 -0.81 -26.91 3.53
C ASN A 218 -1.97 -27.38 4.45
N ASP A 219 -3.16 -27.65 3.90
CA ASP A 219 -4.28 -28.27 4.64
C ASP A 219 -3.96 -29.74 5.06
N GLY A 220 -3.04 -30.39 4.34
CA GLY A 220 -2.60 -31.77 4.53
C GLY A 220 -3.15 -32.79 3.53
N VAL A 221 -3.80 -32.32 2.45
CA VAL A 221 -4.31 -33.07 1.31
C VAL A 221 -3.53 -32.67 0.04
N PRO A 222 -2.58 -33.50 -0.41
CA PRO A 222 -1.74 -33.17 -1.56
C PRO A 222 -2.53 -32.86 -2.85
N ASP A 223 -2.17 -31.80 -3.60
CA ASP A 223 -2.89 -31.22 -4.76
C ASP A 223 -3.39 -32.25 -5.77
N VAL A 224 -2.62 -33.33 -5.95
CA VAL A 224 -2.96 -34.44 -6.86
C VAL A 224 -4.20 -35.25 -6.43
N SER A 225 -4.67 -35.02 -5.20
CA SER A 225 -5.84 -35.61 -4.56
C SER A 225 -6.87 -34.55 -4.15
N ASP A 226 -6.48 -33.28 -4.18
CA ASP A 226 -7.31 -32.15 -3.80
C ASP A 226 -8.22 -31.67 -4.94
N ALA A 227 -9.36 -31.08 -4.58
CA ALA A 227 -10.28 -30.42 -5.51
C ALA A 227 -9.99 -28.90 -5.64
N PHE A 228 -9.47 -28.27 -4.59
CA PHE A 228 -9.15 -26.85 -4.46
C PHE A 228 -7.74 -26.64 -3.87
N PRO A 229 -6.63 -26.95 -4.58
CA PRO A 229 -5.25 -26.83 -4.06
C PRO A 229 -4.75 -25.43 -3.63
N TYR A 230 -5.64 -24.43 -3.58
CA TYR A 230 -5.35 -23.05 -3.24
C TYR A 230 -6.45 -22.52 -2.31
N ASP A 231 -7.00 -23.39 -1.46
CA ASP A 231 -8.06 -23.08 -0.50
C ASP A 231 -8.03 -24.10 0.65
N SER A 232 -7.20 -23.83 1.67
CA SER A 232 -7.04 -24.69 2.85
C SER A 232 -8.30 -24.87 3.71
N SER A 233 -9.44 -24.30 3.30
CA SER A 233 -10.75 -24.57 3.87
C SER A 233 -11.56 -25.64 3.13
N GLU A 234 -11.14 -26.09 1.94
CA GLU A 234 -11.89 -26.99 1.06
C GLU A 234 -11.01 -28.02 0.32
N TYR A 235 -11.33 -29.31 0.44
CA TYR A 235 -10.51 -30.39 -0.14
C TYR A 235 -11.31 -31.46 -0.91
N ILE A 236 -12.64 -31.37 -0.91
CA ILE A 236 -13.56 -32.29 -1.61
C ILE A 236 -14.62 -31.48 -2.34
N ASP A 237 -14.89 -31.90 -3.58
CA ASP A 237 -16.04 -31.53 -4.41
C ASP A 237 -16.73 -32.84 -4.83
N SER A 238 -17.80 -33.20 -4.11
CA SER A 238 -18.46 -34.51 -4.22
C SER A 238 -19.34 -34.65 -5.47
N ASP A 239 -20.02 -33.60 -5.90
CA ASP A 239 -20.93 -33.60 -7.06
C ASP A 239 -20.26 -33.14 -8.38
N ASN A 240 -19.15 -32.39 -8.27
CA ASN A 240 -18.33 -31.77 -9.31
C ASN A 240 -18.96 -30.52 -9.97
N ASP A 241 -19.67 -29.68 -9.19
CA ASP A 241 -20.16 -28.37 -9.61
C ASP A 241 -19.15 -27.22 -9.43
N GLY A 242 -18.20 -27.37 -8.52
CA GLY A 242 -17.11 -26.43 -8.23
C GLY A 242 -17.29 -25.56 -6.98
N ILE A 243 -18.22 -25.90 -6.09
CA ILE A 243 -18.26 -25.48 -4.68
C ILE A 243 -17.68 -26.64 -3.84
N GLY A 244 -16.96 -26.33 -2.76
CA GLY A 244 -16.40 -27.34 -1.87
C GLY A 244 -17.41 -27.80 -0.82
N ASN A 245 -17.24 -29.02 -0.32
CA ASN A 245 -18.18 -29.67 0.59
C ASN A 245 -18.35 -28.99 1.96
N ASN A 246 -17.49 -28.05 2.37
CA ASN A 246 -17.71 -27.27 3.60
C ASN A 246 -18.57 -26.01 3.36
N GLN A 247 -18.66 -25.54 2.11
CA GLN A 247 -19.47 -24.39 1.66
C GLN A 247 -20.75 -24.80 0.91
N ASP A 248 -20.83 -26.01 0.34
CA ASP A 248 -22.03 -26.48 -0.35
C ASP A 248 -23.15 -26.83 0.65
N ASP A 249 -24.38 -26.54 0.25
CA ASP A 249 -25.62 -26.83 0.98
C ASP A 249 -26.26 -28.17 0.50
N ASP A 250 -25.82 -28.75 -0.62
CA ASP A 250 -26.42 -29.91 -1.35
C ASP A 250 -25.30 -30.77 -1.98
N ASP A 251 -24.47 -31.38 -1.14
CA ASP A 251 -23.17 -32.05 -1.40
C ASP A 251 -23.17 -33.11 -2.54
N ASP A 252 -24.33 -33.62 -2.93
CA ASP A 252 -24.50 -34.59 -4.01
C ASP A 252 -25.46 -34.17 -5.15
N ASN A 253 -26.08 -32.98 -5.01
CA ASN A 253 -26.94 -32.33 -5.98
C ASN A 253 -28.19 -33.16 -6.38
N ASP A 254 -28.73 -33.93 -5.42
CA ASP A 254 -30.05 -34.57 -5.44
C ASP A 254 -31.19 -33.51 -5.50
N GLY A 255 -30.96 -32.35 -4.89
CA GLY A 255 -31.95 -31.28 -4.73
C GLY A 255 -32.59 -31.25 -3.33
N MET A 256 -31.98 -31.94 -2.37
CA MET A 256 -32.24 -31.88 -0.93
C MET A 256 -30.97 -31.35 -0.26
N SER A 257 -31.11 -30.28 0.53
CA SER A 257 -29.97 -29.75 1.27
C SER A 257 -29.47 -30.76 2.31
N ASP A 258 -28.17 -30.84 2.55
CA ASP A 258 -27.50 -31.70 3.54
C ASP A 258 -28.19 -31.75 4.91
N PHE A 259 -28.59 -30.59 5.43
CA PHE A 259 -29.31 -30.49 6.71
C PHE A 259 -30.67 -31.24 6.75
N ASN A 260 -31.24 -31.54 5.58
CA ASN A 260 -32.48 -32.30 5.41
C ASN A 260 -32.26 -33.60 4.61
N ASP A 261 -31.02 -34.04 4.47
CA ASP A 261 -30.63 -35.27 3.78
C ASP A 261 -29.97 -36.25 4.77
N ASP A 262 -30.49 -37.47 4.87
CA ASP A 262 -29.92 -38.50 5.75
C ASP A 262 -28.71 -39.22 5.10
N PHE A 263 -28.42 -38.95 3.82
CA PHE A 263 -27.34 -39.53 3.01
C PHE A 263 -26.63 -38.49 2.11
N PRO A 264 -26.14 -37.35 2.63
CA PRO A 264 -25.74 -36.16 1.85
C PRO A 264 -24.62 -36.35 0.79
N LEU A 265 -24.00 -37.53 0.72
CA LEU A 265 -22.93 -37.86 -0.23
C LEU A 265 -23.35 -38.95 -1.25
N ASP A 266 -24.64 -39.26 -1.38
CA ASP A 266 -25.16 -40.32 -2.24
C ASP A 266 -26.56 -40.00 -2.80
N SER A 267 -26.55 -39.23 -3.90
CA SER A 267 -27.70 -38.74 -4.71
C SER A 267 -28.64 -39.81 -5.29
N CYS A 268 -28.55 -41.03 -4.75
CA CYS A 268 -29.50 -42.10 -4.91
C CYS A 268 -30.51 -42.23 -3.75
N ALA A 269 -30.32 -41.53 -2.62
CA ALA A 269 -31.16 -41.63 -1.42
C ALA A 269 -31.10 -40.34 -0.58
N ASN A 270 -32.16 -40.04 0.18
CA ASN A 270 -32.22 -38.82 1.02
C ASN A 270 -33.10 -38.93 2.28
N LEU A 271 -33.48 -40.16 2.68
CA LEU A 271 -34.38 -40.39 3.81
C LEU A 271 -34.10 -41.71 4.52
N ASP A 272 -33.93 -41.65 5.84
CA ASP A 272 -33.75 -42.74 6.80
C ASP A 272 -34.77 -42.57 7.96
N SER A 273 -35.98 -43.10 7.78
CA SER A 273 -37.12 -42.83 8.66
C SER A 273 -36.96 -43.37 10.11
N ASP A 274 -36.09 -44.36 10.36
CA ASP A 274 -35.85 -44.92 11.69
C ASP A 274 -34.43 -44.65 12.25
N GLY A 275 -33.49 -44.18 11.41
CA GLY A 275 -32.12 -43.85 11.77
C GLY A 275 -31.20 -45.07 11.90
N ASP A 276 -31.47 -46.16 11.19
CA ASP A 276 -30.66 -47.40 11.18
C ASP A 276 -29.44 -47.33 10.24
N GLY A 277 -29.43 -46.37 9.30
CA GLY A 277 -28.40 -46.18 8.28
C GLY A 277 -28.73 -46.89 6.95
N MET A 278 -29.99 -47.23 6.71
CA MET A 278 -30.49 -47.84 5.47
C MET A 278 -31.64 -47.00 4.89
N PRO A 279 -31.57 -46.57 3.62
CA PRO A 279 -32.56 -45.62 3.09
C PRO A 279 -33.92 -46.25 2.77
N ASP A 280 -35.00 -45.54 3.10
CA ASP A 280 -36.41 -45.90 2.81
C ASP A 280 -36.65 -46.24 1.32
N THR A 281 -35.95 -45.55 0.41
CA THR A 281 -36.15 -45.71 -1.03
C THR A 281 -34.90 -45.32 -1.81
N LEU A 282 -34.54 -46.16 -2.80
CA LEU A 282 -33.45 -45.85 -3.73
C LEU A 282 -33.94 -45.32 -5.09
N ILE A 283 -33.33 -44.24 -5.59
CA ILE A 283 -33.64 -43.64 -6.89
C ILE A 283 -33.40 -44.66 -8.02
N ALA A 284 -34.49 -44.98 -8.72
CA ALA A 284 -34.56 -46.12 -9.63
C ALA A 284 -33.64 -46.00 -10.86
N GLY A 285 -32.46 -46.60 -10.78
CA GLY A 285 -31.44 -46.61 -11.84
C GLY A 285 -30.21 -45.77 -11.55
N CYS A 286 -30.15 -45.16 -10.36
CA CYS A 286 -28.96 -44.59 -9.76
C CYS A 286 -27.92 -45.68 -9.39
N VAL A 287 -26.68 -45.30 -9.06
CA VAL A 287 -25.55 -46.23 -8.86
C VAL A 287 -24.91 -46.02 -7.49
N THR A 288 -25.53 -46.59 -6.48
CA THR A 288 -25.09 -46.56 -5.07
C THR A 288 -24.59 -47.92 -4.59
N ASN A 289 -23.88 -47.93 -3.45
CA ASN A 289 -23.61 -49.12 -2.64
C ASN A 289 -24.63 -49.34 -1.51
N LEU A 290 -25.50 -48.36 -1.23
CA LEU A 290 -26.59 -48.42 -0.27
C LEU A 290 -27.57 -49.56 -0.61
N ILE A 291 -28.33 -49.97 0.40
CA ILE A 291 -29.33 -51.02 0.32
C ILE A 291 -30.61 -50.45 0.90
N GLU A 292 -31.63 -50.34 0.05
CA GLU A 292 -33.01 -49.97 0.42
C GLU A 292 -33.47 -50.78 1.65
N ASP A 293 -33.97 -50.10 2.67
CA ASP A 293 -34.53 -50.77 3.83
C ASP A 293 -35.85 -51.48 3.50
N ASN A 294 -36.34 -52.26 4.46
CA ASN A 294 -37.49 -53.11 4.33
C ASN A 294 -38.25 -53.18 5.67
N ASP A 295 -38.08 -52.24 6.61
CA ASP A 295 -38.75 -52.15 7.92
C ASP A 295 -38.69 -50.67 8.38
N ASP A 296 -39.05 -49.71 7.49
CA ASP A 296 -38.78 -48.24 7.55
C ASP A 296 -39.15 -47.52 8.88
N ASP A 297 -39.92 -48.14 9.79
CA ASP A 297 -40.27 -47.60 11.13
C ASP A 297 -39.72 -48.42 12.33
N ASN A 298 -39.01 -49.51 12.04
CA ASN A 298 -38.45 -50.51 12.97
C ASN A 298 -39.45 -51.13 13.96
N ASP A 299 -40.76 -51.17 13.65
CA ASP A 299 -41.77 -51.94 14.39
C ASP A 299 -41.42 -53.44 14.44
N GLY A 300 -40.76 -53.93 13.40
CA GLY A 300 -40.44 -55.34 13.17
C GLY A 300 -41.42 -56.04 12.23
N ILE A 301 -42.10 -55.26 11.37
CA ILE A 301 -42.96 -55.70 10.28
C ILE A 301 -42.47 -55.02 9.01
N ASN A 302 -42.03 -55.82 8.05
CA ASN A 302 -41.58 -55.28 6.77
C ASN A 302 -42.73 -54.55 6.04
N ASP A 303 -42.49 -53.36 5.49
CA ASP A 303 -43.41 -52.47 4.74
C ASP A 303 -44.22 -53.18 3.64
N VAL A 304 -43.66 -54.21 3.00
CA VAL A 304 -44.39 -55.08 2.04
C VAL A 304 -45.55 -55.88 2.66
N ASP A 305 -45.54 -56.07 3.97
CA ASP A 305 -46.50 -56.80 4.80
C ASP A 305 -47.20 -55.88 5.85
N ASP A 306 -46.84 -54.58 5.97
CA ASP A 306 -47.54 -53.63 6.85
C ASP A 306 -48.84 -53.06 6.24
N ASP A 307 -49.79 -52.73 7.12
CA ASP A 307 -51.13 -52.20 6.87
C ASP A 307 -51.35 -50.83 7.59
N GLU A 308 -50.53 -50.48 8.59
CA GLU A 308 -50.32 -49.10 9.07
C GLU A 308 -49.27 -48.45 8.12
N LEU A 309 -49.21 -47.12 8.02
CA LEU A 309 -48.29 -46.47 7.10
C LEU A 309 -47.00 -46.19 7.85
N ASP A 310 -45.85 -46.42 7.24
CA ASP A 310 -44.51 -46.22 7.82
C ASP A 310 -44.36 -44.79 8.42
N SER A 311 -45.07 -43.83 7.84
CA SER A 311 -45.27 -42.46 8.34
C SER A 311 -46.04 -42.27 9.68
N ASP A 312 -46.56 -43.33 10.33
CA ASP A 312 -47.34 -43.22 11.58
C ASP A 312 -46.45 -43.32 12.85
N ILE A 313 -45.18 -43.71 12.74
CA ILE A 313 -44.13 -43.20 13.63
C ILE A 313 -43.72 -41.83 13.09
N VAL A 314 -44.13 -40.79 13.81
CA VAL A 314 -43.48 -39.48 13.66
C VAL A 314 -42.24 -39.54 14.54
N ILE A 315 -41.08 -39.86 13.97
CA ILE A 315 -39.83 -39.36 14.54
C ILE A 315 -39.87 -37.86 14.31
N VAL A 316 -40.38 -37.15 15.31
CA VAL A 316 -40.13 -35.73 15.39
C VAL A 316 -38.69 -35.61 15.87
N ARG A 317 -37.90 -34.80 15.17
CA ARG A 317 -36.51 -34.49 15.54
C ARG A 317 -36.49 -33.98 17.00
N ASP A 318 -35.44 -34.34 17.73
CA ASP A 318 -35.20 -34.13 19.18
C ASP A 318 -33.69 -33.93 19.29
N TYR A 319 -33.24 -32.75 18.86
CA TYR A 319 -31.85 -32.49 18.48
C TYR A 319 -30.88 -32.56 19.68
N ASP A 320 -31.25 -31.90 20.79
CA ASP A 320 -30.54 -31.95 22.07
C ASP A 320 -30.68 -33.27 22.86
N ARG A 321 -31.73 -34.06 22.54
CA ARG A 321 -32.13 -35.32 23.19
C ARG A 321 -32.64 -35.14 24.63
N ASP A 322 -33.27 -34.00 24.94
CA ASP A 322 -34.04 -33.75 26.17
C ASP A 322 -35.27 -34.66 26.26
N GLY A 323 -35.88 -34.98 25.12
CA GLY A 323 -37.12 -35.73 25.00
C GLY A 323 -38.37 -34.85 24.87
N ILE A 324 -38.19 -33.57 24.59
CA ILE A 324 -39.16 -32.69 23.92
C ILE A 324 -38.72 -32.63 22.44
N PRO A 325 -39.62 -32.79 21.47
CA PRO A 325 -39.23 -32.71 20.06
C PRO A 325 -39.22 -31.29 19.53
N ASP A 326 -38.37 -31.01 18.53
CA ASP A 326 -38.12 -29.70 17.92
C ASP A 326 -39.39 -28.90 17.56
N ASP A 327 -40.48 -29.56 17.14
CA ASP A 327 -41.73 -28.87 16.76
C ASP A 327 -42.62 -28.44 17.97
N GLU A 328 -42.27 -28.90 19.17
CA GLU A 328 -42.83 -28.53 20.47
C GLU A 328 -41.78 -27.95 21.46
N ASP A 329 -40.49 -27.95 21.13
CA ASP A 329 -39.42 -27.29 21.91
C ASP A 329 -39.36 -25.78 21.62
N PRO A 330 -38.88 -24.95 22.58
CA PRO A 330 -38.49 -23.56 22.31
C PRO A 330 -36.96 -23.30 22.35
N ASP A 331 -36.13 -24.34 22.49
CA ASP A 331 -34.68 -24.29 22.74
C ASP A 331 -34.06 -25.59 22.18
N ASP A 332 -34.10 -25.75 20.85
CA ASP A 332 -33.85 -26.99 20.09
C ASP A 332 -32.49 -27.68 20.39
N ASP A 333 -31.47 -26.94 20.82
CA ASP A 333 -30.16 -27.47 21.22
C ASP A 333 -29.81 -27.33 22.73
N ASN A 334 -30.73 -26.76 23.52
CA ASN A 334 -30.64 -26.57 24.98
C ASN A 334 -29.42 -25.76 25.46
N ASP A 335 -28.90 -24.83 24.65
CA ASP A 335 -27.83 -23.93 25.05
C ASP A 335 -28.31 -22.81 26.00
N GLY A 336 -29.62 -22.54 26.00
CA GLY A 336 -30.31 -21.59 26.87
C GLY A 336 -30.70 -20.25 26.23
N LEU A 337 -30.49 -20.07 24.93
CA LEU A 337 -31.21 -19.10 24.11
C LEU A 337 -32.61 -19.67 23.76
N VAL A 338 -33.29 -19.16 22.73
CA VAL A 338 -34.56 -19.74 22.24
C VAL A 338 -34.61 -19.55 20.74
N ASP A 339 -35.17 -20.50 19.98
CA ASP A 339 -35.11 -20.52 18.51
C ASP A 339 -35.62 -19.23 17.82
N GLU A 340 -36.55 -18.48 18.45
CA GLU A 340 -37.02 -17.19 17.94
C GLU A 340 -35.98 -16.04 18.05
N LEU A 341 -34.86 -16.26 18.76
CA LEU A 341 -33.79 -15.30 19.07
C LEU A 341 -32.38 -15.83 18.76
N ASP A 342 -32.28 -17.08 18.33
CA ASP A 342 -31.02 -17.75 18.02
C ASP A 342 -30.73 -17.67 16.51
N ALA A 343 -29.48 -17.39 16.13
CA ALA A 343 -29.03 -17.47 14.75
C ALA A 343 -28.89 -18.93 14.27
N PHE A 344 -28.48 -19.83 15.18
CA PHE A 344 -28.26 -21.24 14.94
C PHE A 344 -29.01 -22.10 15.97
N PRO A 345 -30.35 -22.20 15.94
CA PRO A 345 -31.15 -22.95 16.91
C PRO A 345 -30.80 -24.45 17.07
N LYS A 346 -29.85 -24.97 16.31
CA LYS A 346 -29.41 -26.36 16.26
C LYS A 346 -27.89 -26.47 16.39
N ASN A 347 -27.24 -25.51 17.03
CA ASN A 347 -25.82 -25.58 17.29
C ASN A 347 -25.52 -25.02 18.68
N GLN A 348 -25.47 -25.90 19.67
CA GLN A 348 -25.18 -25.59 21.09
C GLN A 348 -23.86 -24.80 21.35
N SER A 349 -23.04 -24.59 20.32
CA SER A 349 -21.81 -23.78 20.40
C SER A 349 -21.96 -22.36 19.83
N GLU A 350 -23.01 -22.08 19.05
CA GLU A 350 -23.23 -20.85 18.29
C GLU A 350 -24.59 -20.23 18.59
N GLN A 351 -24.62 -18.92 18.82
CA GLN A 351 -25.84 -18.17 19.20
C GLN A 351 -26.14 -16.96 18.32
N TYR A 352 -25.09 -16.46 17.66
CA TYR A 352 -25.06 -15.15 17.03
C TYR A 352 -24.40 -15.31 15.65
N ASN A 353 -24.93 -14.54 14.71
CA ASN A 353 -24.33 -14.25 13.41
C ASN A 353 -24.62 -12.75 13.21
N PHE A 354 -23.60 -11.92 13.42
CA PHE A 354 -23.77 -10.46 13.49
C PHE A 354 -24.02 -9.85 12.10
N ASP A 355 -23.23 -10.23 11.10
CA ASP A 355 -23.27 -9.66 9.74
C ASP A 355 -24.30 -10.33 8.80
N ASN A 356 -24.70 -11.57 9.12
CA ASN A 356 -25.60 -12.50 8.42
C ASN A 356 -24.95 -13.23 7.21
N ASP A 357 -23.70 -13.68 7.35
CA ASP A 357 -22.98 -14.53 6.38
C ASP A 357 -23.26 -16.05 6.54
N THR A 358 -22.30 -16.91 6.14
CA THR A 358 -22.29 -18.38 6.31
C THR A 358 -21.71 -18.89 7.64
N PHE A 359 -20.84 -18.14 8.30
CA PHE A 359 -20.24 -18.49 9.58
C PHE A 359 -21.08 -17.93 10.75
N GLY A 360 -20.61 -18.08 11.98
CA GLY A 360 -21.27 -17.54 13.18
C GLY A 360 -20.21 -17.07 14.17
N ASP A 361 -20.57 -16.15 15.08
CA ASP A 361 -19.64 -15.28 15.81
C ASP A 361 -18.56 -16.00 16.68
N PHE A 362 -18.56 -17.33 16.78
CA PHE A 362 -17.52 -18.08 17.47
C PHE A 362 -16.58 -18.87 16.53
N TYR A 363 -16.90 -18.97 15.24
CA TYR A 363 -16.02 -19.49 14.18
C TYR A 363 -15.69 -18.49 13.05
N ASP A 364 -16.44 -17.40 12.94
CA ASP A 364 -16.08 -16.28 12.07
C ASP A 364 -14.75 -15.64 12.53
N PRO A 365 -13.83 -15.28 11.62
CA PRO A 365 -12.66 -14.46 11.95
C PRO A 365 -12.87 -12.94 11.80
N ASP A 366 -13.97 -12.46 11.22
CA ASP A 366 -14.30 -11.05 10.92
C ASP A 366 -15.81 -10.81 11.15
N ASP A 367 -16.22 -10.80 12.42
CA ASP A 367 -17.60 -10.83 12.94
C ASP A 367 -18.54 -9.77 12.30
N ASP A 368 -18.03 -8.64 11.81
CA ASP A 368 -18.82 -7.59 11.16
C ASP A 368 -18.51 -7.29 9.68
N ASN A 369 -17.56 -8.03 9.12
CA ASN A 369 -17.21 -8.10 7.70
C ASN A 369 -16.74 -6.75 7.12
N ASP A 370 -15.96 -6.00 7.91
CA ASP A 370 -15.32 -4.75 7.48
C ASP A 370 -13.93 -4.95 6.81
N GLY A 371 -13.32 -6.12 7.03
CA GLY A 371 -12.03 -6.52 6.52
C GLY A 371 -10.89 -6.54 7.55
N VAL A 372 -11.18 -6.34 8.84
CA VAL A 372 -10.22 -6.44 9.95
C VAL A 372 -10.62 -7.55 10.92
N ASN A 373 -9.87 -8.65 10.93
CA ASN A 373 -10.17 -9.80 11.79
C ASN A 373 -10.28 -9.45 13.29
N ASP A 374 -11.19 -10.08 14.04
CA ASP A 374 -11.54 -9.77 15.45
C ASP A 374 -10.36 -9.74 16.43
N ILE A 375 -9.29 -10.48 16.11
CA ILE A 375 -8.08 -10.57 16.93
C ILE A 375 -7.22 -9.28 16.85
N SER A 376 -7.39 -8.53 15.77
CA SER A 376 -6.71 -7.26 15.47
C SER A 376 -7.65 -6.06 15.59
N ASP A 377 -8.95 -6.28 15.47
CA ASP A 377 -9.99 -5.26 15.62
C ASP A 377 -10.26 -4.89 17.09
N ALA A 378 -10.41 -3.59 17.34
CA ALA A 378 -10.86 -3.02 18.61
C ALA A 378 -12.38 -3.09 18.84
N PHE A 379 -13.19 -3.13 17.78
CA PHE A 379 -14.66 -3.20 17.81
C PHE A 379 -15.26 -4.24 16.84
N PRO A 380 -15.07 -5.57 17.05
CA PRO A 380 -15.57 -6.66 16.18
C PRO A 380 -17.09 -6.75 15.95
N PHE A 381 -17.87 -5.75 16.33
CA PHE A 381 -19.33 -5.70 16.18
C PHE A 381 -19.80 -4.28 15.78
N ASP A 382 -18.95 -3.50 15.12
CA ASP A 382 -19.27 -2.20 14.53
C ASP A 382 -18.38 -1.92 13.30
N SER A 383 -18.81 -2.40 12.12
CA SER A 383 -18.15 -2.28 10.79
C SER A 383 -17.96 -0.86 10.23
N THR A 384 -17.85 0.11 11.13
CA THR A 384 -17.43 1.48 10.89
C THR A 384 -16.23 1.90 11.74
N GLU A 385 -15.72 1.05 12.64
CA GLU A 385 -14.64 1.31 13.59
C GLU A 385 -13.76 0.07 13.79
N TRP A 386 -12.49 0.10 13.37
CA TRP A 386 -11.58 -1.05 13.51
C TRP A 386 -10.41 -0.83 14.49
N SER A 387 -10.20 0.40 14.97
CA SER A 387 -9.08 0.79 15.82
C SER A 387 -9.47 1.80 16.91
N ASP A 388 -8.82 1.68 18.07
CA ASP A 388 -8.99 2.48 19.30
C ASP A 388 -7.59 2.79 19.84
N TYR A 389 -6.92 3.79 19.23
CA TYR A 389 -5.48 3.99 19.40
C TYR A 389 -5.11 4.33 20.87
N ASP A 390 -5.85 5.23 21.51
CA ASP A 390 -5.62 5.66 22.88
C ASP A 390 -6.31 4.79 23.96
N ARG A 391 -7.29 3.97 23.55
CA ARG A 391 -8.09 3.06 24.38
C ARG A 391 -9.11 3.77 25.29
N ASP A 392 -9.69 4.86 24.80
CA ASP A 392 -10.87 5.55 25.36
C ASP A 392 -12.14 4.69 25.20
N GLY A 393 -12.24 3.95 24.09
CA GLY A 393 -13.41 3.16 23.71
C GLY A 393 -14.40 3.89 22.78
N ILE A 394 -13.91 4.89 22.06
CA ILE A 394 -14.44 5.43 20.80
C ILE A 394 -13.45 4.99 19.72
N GLY A 395 -13.93 4.67 18.51
CA GLY A 395 -13.03 4.28 17.42
C GLY A 395 -12.49 5.47 16.65
N ASP A 396 -11.31 5.30 16.05
CA ASP A 396 -10.54 6.35 15.38
C ASP A 396 -11.28 6.97 14.16
N ASN A 397 -12.45 6.45 13.71
CA ASN A 397 -13.26 7.09 12.66
C ASN A 397 -14.35 8.04 13.19
N GLU A 398 -14.71 7.98 14.48
CA GLU A 398 -15.69 8.88 15.14
C GLU A 398 -15.08 9.68 16.32
N ASP A 399 -13.86 9.37 16.78
CA ASP A 399 -13.11 10.32 17.62
C ASP A 399 -12.65 11.57 16.81
N ASP A 400 -12.29 12.63 17.53
CA ASP A 400 -11.74 13.88 16.99
C ASP A 400 -10.33 14.16 17.62
N ASP A 401 -9.71 13.25 18.39
CA ASP A 401 -8.49 13.42 19.23
C ASP A 401 -7.82 12.03 19.49
N ASP A 402 -7.41 11.31 18.43
CA ASP A 402 -7.08 9.86 18.42
C ASP A 402 -6.00 9.40 19.43
N ASP A 403 -5.11 10.31 19.85
CA ASP A 403 -4.06 10.04 20.86
C ASP A 403 -4.26 10.70 22.24
N ASN A 404 -5.36 11.45 22.39
CA ASN A 404 -5.77 12.20 23.58
C ASN A 404 -4.75 13.27 24.07
N ASP A 405 -3.94 13.84 23.17
CA ASP A 405 -3.02 14.96 23.40
C ASP A 405 -3.74 16.27 23.80
N MET A 406 -5.02 16.44 23.39
CA MET A 406 -5.84 17.67 23.42
C MET A 406 -5.68 18.61 22.21
N ILE A 407 -5.09 18.14 21.12
CA ILE A 407 -5.19 18.71 19.77
C ILE A 407 -6.13 17.78 18.98
N LEU A 408 -6.92 18.35 18.05
CA LEU A 408 -7.83 17.53 17.27
C LEU A 408 -7.12 17.05 16.00
N ASP A 409 -7.36 15.84 15.51
CA ASP A 409 -6.68 15.27 14.31
C ASP A 409 -6.79 16.20 13.08
N SER A 410 -7.89 16.94 12.98
CA SER A 410 -8.09 17.94 11.91
C SER A 410 -7.21 19.20 12.00
N ASP A 411 -6.52 19.40 13.13
CA ASP A 411 -5.56 20.45 13.47
C ASP A 411 -4.19 19.83 13.91
N ASP A 412 -3.99 18.50 13.79
CA ASP A 412 -2.77 17.76 14.14
C ASP A 412 -2.17 17.03 12.93
N ASP A 413 -0.86 17.15 12.71
CA ASP A 413 -0.18 16.46 11.60
C ASP A 413 0.30 15.04 11.99
N PHE A 414 0.21 14.65 13.27
CA PHE A 414 0.52 13.32 13.79
C PHE A 414 -0.59 12.75 14.71
N PRO A 415 -1.82 12.49 14.22
CA PRO A 415 -2.97 12.09 15.06
C PRO A 415 -2.75 10.91 16.01
N PHE A 416 -1.83 10.00 15.65
CA PHE A 416 -1.51 8.80 16.44
C PHE A 416 -0.18 8.93 17.21
N ASN A 417 0.22 10.12 17.68
CA ASN A 417 1.45 10.26 18.47
C ASN A 417 1.41 11.43 19.48
N PRO A 418 1.11 11.18 20.77
CA PRO A 418 0.74 12.20 21.76
C PRO A 418 1.94 12.99 22.31
N ASN A 419 3.01 13.06 21.51
CA ASN A 419 4.21 13.81 21.73
C ASN A 419 4.56 14.71 20.53
N LEU A 420 4.01 14.48 19.34
CA LEU A 420 4.23 15.24 18.09
C LEU A 420 2.96 16.03 17.73
N ASN A 421 3.06 17.09 16.90
CA ASN A 421 1.86 17.83 16.44
C ASN A 421 2.03 18.85 15.29
N SER A 422 3.18 18.89 14.61
CA SER A 422 3.37 19.82 13.47
C SER A 422 4.40 19.27 12.49
N ASP A 423 3.99 19.11 11.23
CA ASP A 423 4.83 18.72 10.08
C ASP A 423 4.50 19.69 8.94
N TRP A 424 5.23 20.79 8.87
CA TRP A 424 4.84 21.91 8.02
C TRP A 424 5.13 21.70 6.52
N ASP A 425 6.07 20.81 6.14
CA ASP A 425 6.37 20.48 4.75
C ASP A 425 5.76 19.16 4.26
N GLY A 426 5.40 18.25 5.19
CA GLY A 426 4.75 16.98 4.94
C GLY A 426 5.74 15.82 4.70
N ASP A 427 6.95 15.88 5.26
CA ASP A 427 7.97 14.83 5.11
C ASP A 427 7.89 13.69 6.16
N GLY A 428 7.03 13.85 7.18
CA GLY A 428 6.85 12.90 8.28
C GLY A 428 7.73 13.16 9.50
N GLN A 429 8.47 14.28 9.55
CA GLN A 429 9.22 14.72 10.73
C GLN A 429 8.55 15.92 11.42
N ASP A 430 8.55 15.90 12.74
CA ASP A 430 7.97 16.99 13.54
C ASP A 430 8.90 18.23 13.59
N ASP A 431 8.35 19.43 13.39
CA ASP A 431 9.01 20.77 13.38
C ASP A 431 9.99 21.02 14.57
N ARG A 432 9.93 20.26 15.67
CA ARG A 432 10.86 20.42 16.81
C ARG A 432 12.14 19.60 16.66
N TYR A 433 12.17 18.70 15.68
CA TYR A 433 13.24 17.75 15.38
C TYR A 433 13.77 17.87 13.96
N ASP A 434 12.94 18.35 13.02
CA ASP A 434 13.41 18.77 11.71
C ASP A 434 14.37 19.98 11.80
N LEU A 435 15.04 20.27 10.68
CA LEU A 435 16.02 21.33 10.50
C LEU A 435 15.74 22.20 9.27
N ASP A 436 14.66 21.95 8.51
CA ASP A 436 14.30 22.62 7.26
C ASP A 436 12.76 22.73 7.14
N ASP A 437 12.07 23.29 8.16
CA ASP A 437 10.62 23.14 8.45
C ASP A 437 9.63 23.42 7.27
N ASP A 438 10.07 23.90 6.09
CA ASP A 438 9.22 24.09 4.90
C ASP A 438 9.71 23.39 3.62
N GLY A 439 10.79 22.63 3.68
CA GLY A 439 11.31 21.82 2.57
C GLY A 439 11.89 22.62 1.38
N ASP A 440 12.20 23.92 1.54
CA ASP A 440 12.82 24.73 0.45
C ASP A 440 14.32 24.42 0.21
N GLY A 441 14.97 23.72 1.15
CA GLY A 441 16.40 23.39 1.11
C GLY A 441 17.30 24.38 1.85
N VAL A 442 16.75 25.23 2.71
CA VAL A 442 17.47 26.28 3.46
C VAL A 442 17.14 26.21 4.95
N LEU A 443 17.80 25.27 5.63
CA LEU A 443 17.71 25.04 7.08
C LEU A 443 17.34 26.27 7.93
N ASP A 444 16.31 26.20 8.78
CA ASP A 444 15.73 27.29 9.62
C ASP A 444 16.76 28.10 10.40
N SER A 445 17.84 27.45 10.84
CA SER A 445 18.99 28.11 11.45
C SER A 445 19.65 29.23 10.60
N ARG A 446 19.30 29.26 9.31
CA ARG A 446 19.76 30.18 8.27
C ARG A 446 18.61 30.83 7.50
N ASP A 447 17.38 30.38 7.70
CA ASP A 447 16.21 30.95 7.08
C ASP A 447 15.67 32.19 7.79
N ALA A 448 14.97 33.05 7.04
CA ALA A 448 14.27 34.21 7.56
C ALA A 448 12.77 33.95 7.78
N PHE A 449 12.19 32.97 7.08
CA PHE A 449 10.80 32.54 7.15
C PHE A 449 10.68 31.00 7.08
N PRO A 450 11.18 30.23 8.08
CA PRO A 450 11.16 28.75 8.10
C PRO A 450 9.87 28.01 7.74
N PHE A 451 8.74 28.71 7.72
CA PHE A 451 7.41 28.16 7.48
C PHE A 451 6.83 28.72 6.17
N ASN A 452 7.67 28.93 5.15
CA ASN A 452 7.28 29.51 3.87
C ASN A 452 8.32 29.24 2.77
N SER A 453 8.17 28.07 2.12
CA SER A 453 9.02 27.53 1.05
C SER A 453 9.08 28.32 -0.27
N THR A 454 8.69 29.59 -0.22
CA THR A 454 8.82 30.57 -1.29
C THR A 454 9.66 31.79 -0.89
N GLU A 455 10.17 31.88 0.34
CA GLU A 455 10.90 33.05 0.87
C GLU A 455 11.98 32.68 1.90
N SER A 456 13.21 32.37 1.47
CA SER A 456 14.30 32.02 2.38
C SER A 456 15.19 33.19 2.87
N LEU A 457 14.88 34.45 2.48
CA LEU A 457 15.73 35.62 2.75
C LEU A 457 14.92 36.89 3.08
N ASP A 458 15.33 37.60 4.13
CA ASP A 458 14.93 38.98 4.49
C ASP A 458 16.20 39.86 4.55
N THR A 459 16.52 40.55 3.47
CA THR A 459 17.79 41.27 3.33
C THR A 459 17.89 42.53 4.22
N ASP A 460 16.81 43.29 4.41
CA ASP A 460 16.82 44.52 5.22
C ASP A 460 16.35 44.30 6.69
N GLY A 461 15.62 43.21 6.94
CA GLY A 461 15.09 42.84 8.25
C GLY A 461 13.73 43.46 8.58
N ASP A 462 12.90 43.84 7.60
CA ASP A 462 11.56 44.41 7.83
C ASP A 462 10.43 43.38 8.00
N GLY A 463 10.69 42.11 7.69
CA GLY A 463 9.74 40.99 7.78
C GLY A 463 8.93 40.75 6.51
N ILE A 464 9.41 41.19 5.35
CA ILE A 464 8.91 40.82 4.02
C ILE A 464 10.07 40.17 3.26
N GLY A 465 9.87 38.94 2.77
CA GLY A 465 10.93 38.22 2.06
C GLY A 465 11.29 38.82 0.70
N ASP A 466 12.53 38.61 0.28
CA ASP A 466 13.15 39.15 -0.93
C ASP A 466 12.37 38.80 -2.23
N ASN A 467 11.58 37.72 -2.30
CA ASN A 467 10.79 37.40 -3.51
C ASN A 467 9.46 38.18 -3.57
N ARG A 468 9.00 38.73 -2.45
CA ARG A 468 7.76 39.50 -2.31
C ARG A 468 7.99 40.99 -2.10
N ASP A 469 9.11 41.39 -1.54
CA ASP A 469 9.46 42.80 -1.49
C ASP A 469 9.81 43.32 -2.90
N ASN A 470 10.15 44.60 -2.94
CA ASN A 470 10.37 45.37 -4.15
C ASN A 470 11.48 46.42 -3.96
N ASP A 471 12.23 46.35 -2.85
CA ASP A 471 13.31 47.26 -2.42
C ASP A 471 14.15 46.49 -1.37
N ASP A 472 14.69 45.30 -1.73
CA ASP A 472 15.21 44.26 -0.81
C ASP A 472 16.19 44.76 0.28
N ASP A 473 16.93 45.86 0.05
CA ASP A 473 17.86 46.46 1.02
C ASP A 473 17.43 47.80 1.62
N ASN A 474 16.21 48.23 1.27
CA ASN A 474 15.50 49.43 1.72
C ASN A 474 16.34 50.72 1.62
N ASP A 475 17.24 50.80 0.64
CA ASP A 475 18.01 52.02 0.34
C ASP A 475 17.17 53.07 -0.44
N GLY A 476 16.00 52.66 -0.94
CA GLY A 476 14.97 53.51 -1.52
C GLY A 476 14.91 53.45 -3.05
N PHE A 477 15.43 52.39 -3.65
CA PHE A 477 15.44 52.14 -5.09
C PHE A 477 14.95 50.72 -5.39
N ILE A 478 13.75 50.62 -5.97
CA ILE A 478 13.16 49.31 -6.28
C ILE A 478 14.09 48.42 -7.14
N ASP A 479 14.13 47.11 -6.87
CA ASP A 479 15.12 46.15 -7.42
C ASP A 479 15.16 46.15 -8.95
N LEU A 480 14.01 46.36 -9.58
CA LEU A 480 13.88 46.49 -11.04
C LEU A 480 14.74 47.61 -11.65
N ILE A 481 15.14 48.60 -10.85
CA ILE A 481 16.00 49.72 -11.26
C ILE A 481 17.28 49.87 -10.44
N ASP A 482 17.45 49.12 -9.34
CA ASP A 482 18.70 49.11 -8.61
C ASP A 482 19.75 48.16 -9.23
N SER A 483 21.00 48.51 -9.00
CA SER A 483 22.21 47.85 -9.47
C SER A 483 22.69 46.73 -8.55
N ARG A 484 22.28 46.72 -7.28
CA ARG A 484 22.74 45.86 -6.19
C ARG A 484 21.65 45.68 -5.12
N PRO A 485 20.48 45.13 -5.48
CA PRO A 485 19.28 45.15 -4.64
C PRO A 485 19.48 44.58 -3.23
N LYS A 486 20.46 43.68 -3.05
CA LYS A 486 20.76 43.06 -1.75
C LYS A 486 21.84 43.75 -0.88
N THR A 487 22.19 45.02 -1.08
CA THR A 487 23.34 45.64 -0.36
C THR A 487 23.19 47.12 0.03
N SER A 488 22.49 47.35 1.14
CA SER A 488 22.07 48.68 1.59
C SER A 488 23.18 49.74 1.53
N GLY A 489 22.99 50.71 0.64
CA GLY A 489 23.77 51.93 0.59
C GLY A 489 25.10 51.85 -0.15
N GLN A 490 25.03 51.92 -1.47
CA GLN A 490 25.90 52.85 -2.22
C GLN A 490 25.21 53.23 -3.52
N ASN A 491 24.71 54.47 -3.60
CA ASN A 491 24.21 55.06 -4.83
C ASN A 491 25.23 54.94 -5.99
N ASP A 492 24.99 53.99 -6.89
CA ASP A 492 25.49 54.05 -8.27
C ASP A 492 24.78 55.24 -8.93
N GLU A 493 25.43 56.40 -8.83
CA GLU A 493 25.09 57.61 -9.56
C GLU A 493 24.85 57.22 -11.01
N ILE A 494 23.57 57.19 -11.45
CA ILE A 494 23.17 56.85 -12.82
C ILE A 494 24.10 57.61 -13.74
N ASP A 495 25.03 56.92 -14.41
CA ASP A 495 26.09 57.57 -15.19
C ASP A 495 25.53 58.05 -16.53
N ILE A 496 24.69 59.08 -16.46
CA ILE A 496 24.37 59.98 -17.54
C ILE A 496 25.58 60.89 -17.85
N SER A 497 26.80 60.33 -17.90
CA SER A 497 27.95 60.92 -18.56
C SER A 497 27.58 61.20 -20.03
N PRO A 498 27.42 62.47 -20.43
CA PRO A 498 27.12 62.79 -21.81
C PRO A 498 28.41 62.64 -22.60
N THR A 499 28.58 61.51 -23.30
CA THR A 499 29.68 61.35 -24.26
C THR A 499 29.57 62.43 -25.34
N ASN A 500 30.44 63.44 -25.21
CA ASN A 500 30.53 64.63 -26.06
C ASN A 500 29.28 65.54 -26.14
N SER A 501 29.23 66.56 -25.27
CA SER A 501 29.50 67.92 -25.76
C SER A 501 29.77 68.92 -24.63
N GLN A 502 30.75 69.81 -24.83
CA GLN A 502 30.76 71.08 -24.10
C GLN A 502 29.62 71.97 -24.61
N LEU A 503 29.00 72.73 -23.70
CA LEU A 503 28.44 74.10 -23.82
C LEU A 503 27.49 74.29 -22.62
N ASP A 504 27.93 74.93 -21.52
CA ASP A 504 28.03 76.38 -21.26
C ASP A 504 26.80 76.96 -20.51
N ASN A 505 26.98 78.12 -19.88
CA ASN A 505 26.11 78.58 -18.78
C ASN A 505 24.70 79.03 -19.26
N GLY A 506 23.73 78.13 -19.22
CA GLY A 506 22.30 78.47 -19.37
C GLY A 506 21.39 77.26 -19.14
N GLY A 507 20.64 77.25 -18.04
CA GLY A 507 19.83 76.09 -17.65
C GLY A 507 18.75 75.71 -18.67
N SER A 508 18.83 74.51 -19.22
CA SER A 508 17.76 73.81 -19.92
C SER A 508 18.01 72.30 -19.83
N LEU A 509 17.15 71.57 -19.12
CA LEU A 509 17.22 70.11 -19.01
C LEU A 509 16.42 69.48 -20.14
N THR A 510 17.09 68.78 -21.06
CA THR A 510 16.43 68.01 -22.14
C THR A 510 16.31 66.55 -21.74
N ILE A 511 15.13 66.14 -21.31
CA ILE A 511 14.81 64.75 -20.97
C ILE A 511 14.50 63.98 -22.26
N GLY A 512 15.12 62.82 -22.46
CA GLY A 512 14.86 61.93 -23.60
C GLY A 512 13.47 61.28 -23.53
N PRO A 513 12.87 60.91 -24.67
CA PRO A 513 11.48 60.44 -24.71
C PRO A 513 11.22 59.13 -23.94
N THR A 514 12.25 58.34 -23.63
CA THR A 514 12.14 57.10 -22.83
C THR A 514 11.85 57.36 -21.35
N PHE A 515 12.54 58.33 -20.75
CA PHE A 515 12.42 58.66 -19.32
C PHE A 515 11.03 59.21 -18.93
N LEU A 516 10.27 59.72 -19.91
CA LEU A 516 8.94 60.29 -19.70
C LEU A 516 7.82 59.23 -19.70
N PHE A 517 8.08 58.00 -20.18
CA PHE A 517 7.09 56.91 -20.10
C PHE A 517 7.06 56.25 -18.72
N VAL A 518 8.22 56.03 -18.08
CA VAL A 518 8.33 55.36 -16.77
C VAL A 518 7.56 56.13 -15.69
N LEU A 519 7.82 57.44 -15.55
CA LEU A 519 7.12 58.29 -14.56
C LEU A 519 5.59 58.41 -14.79
N VAL A 520 5.12 58.23 -16.02
CA VAL A 520 3.67 58.28 -16.34
C VAL A 520 3.00 56.94 -16.03
N PHE A 521 3.70 55.81 -16.17
CA PHE A 521 3.18 54.50 -15.79
C PHE A 521 3.09 54.30 -14.28
N ILE A 522 4.14 54.63 -13.51
CA ILE A 522 4.16 54.48 -12.04
C ILE A 522 3.01 55.27 -11.37
N SER A 523 2.75 56.50 -11.83
CA SER A 523 1.64 57.33 -11.31
C SER A 523 0.23 56.80 -11.69
N SER A 524 0.14 55.94 -12.69
CA SER A 524 -1.12 55.35 -13.17
C SER A 524 -1.47 54.02 -12.49
N LEU A 525 -0.47 53.28 -11.99
CA LEU A 525 -0.69 52.08 -11.16
C LEU A 525 -1.02 52.43 -9.70
N ALA A 526 -0.32 53.39 -9.10
CA ALA A 526 -0.59 53.87 -7.74
C ALA A 526 -2.02 54.43 -7.55
N THR A 527 -2.68 54.88 -8.63
CA THR A 527 -4.08 55.37 -8.59
C THR A 527 -5.14 54.27 -8.76
N LEU A 528 -4.75 53.06 -9.19
CA LEU A 528 -5.64 51.89 -9.24
C LEU A 528 -5.64 51.09 -7.93
N GLY A 529 -4.47 50.87 -7.31
CA GLY A 529 -4.37 50.17 -6.02
C GLY A 529 -5.18 50.83 -4.89
N PHE A 530 -5.14 52.16 -4.79
CA PHE A 530 -5.87 52.92 -3.78
C PHE A 530 -7.41 52.89 -3.90
N SER A 531 -7.96 52.34 -4.98
CA SER A 531 -9.42 52.23 -5.18
C SER A 531 -10.02 50.91 -4.69
N PHE A 532 -9.23 49.84 -4.55
CA PHE A 532 -9.74 48.53 -4.12
C PHE A 532 -9.72 48.34 -2.59
N PHE A 533 -8.73 48.88 -1.87
CA PHE A 533 -8.60 48.70 -0.42
C PHE A 533 -9.56 49.51 0.45
N ARG A 534 -10.50 50.28 -0.12
CA ARG A 534 -11.44 51.13 0.65
C ARG A 534 -12.85 50.57 0.80
N LYS A 535 -13.02 49.23 0.76
CA LYS A 535 -14.35 48.58 0.88
C LYS A 535 -14.45 47.34 1.80
N LYS A 536 -13.38 46.96 2.50
CA LYS A 536 -13.45 46.17 3.75
C LYS A 536 -12.81 47.04 4.84
N ASN A 537 -13.35 46.96 6.07
CA ASN A 537 -13.04 47.78 7.26
C ASN A 537 -13.87 49.07 7.40
N ASN A 538 -15.14 48.89 7.75
CA ASN A 538 -15.93 49.92 8.42
C ASN A 538 -16.98 49.26 9.36
N LEU A 539 -16.49 48.48 10.33
CA LEU A 539 -17.25 47.98 11.47
C LEU A 539 -16.68 48.60 12.74
N ILE A 540 -17.39 49.57 13.31
CA ILE A 540 -17.16 50.12 14.64
C ILE A 540 -18.48 50.05 15.40
N ILE A 541 -18.62 48.98 16.20
CA ILE A 541 -18.92 48.97 17.64
C ILE A 541 -20.12 49.80 18.19
N GLU A 542 -20.94 49.11 19.00
CA GLU A 542 -21.91 49.56 20.03
C GLU A 542 -23.21 50.32 19.59
N ASN A 543 -24.41 49.85 19.93
CA ASN A 543 -24.90 49.72 21.33
C ASN A 543 -26.16 48.84 21.52
N GLU A 544 -26.09 47.99 22.56
CA GLU A 544 -27.05 47.76 23.67
C GLU A 544 -28.61 47.72 23.53
N GLN A 545 -29.14 46.59 24.05
CA GLN A 545 -30.32 46.40 24.93
C GLN A 545 -31.75 46.10 24.43
N ILE A 546 -32.41 45.28 25.29
CA ILE A 546 -33.85 44.92 25.45
C ILE A 546 -34.39 43.91 24.41
N GLY A 547 -34.95 42.74 24.76
CA GLY A 547 -35.16 42.10 26.07
C GLY A 547 -36.33 41.09 26.07
N GLU A 548 -36.46 40.30 27.14
CA GLU A 548 -37.56 39.38 27.50
C GLU A 548 -37.81 38.08 26.69
N VAL A 549 -37.35 36.97 27.27
CA VAL A 549 -38.17 35.84 27.79
C VAL A 549 -39.34 35.35 26.92
N LYS A 550 -39.23 34.11 26.43
CA LYS A 550 -40.14 33.05 26.89
C LYS A 550 -39.61 31.63 26.72
#